data_AF-A0A267WKQ0-F1
#
_entry.id   AF-A0A267WKQ0-F1
#
_cell.length_a   1.000
_cell.length_b   1.000
_cell.length_c   1.000
_cell.angle_alpha   90.00
_cell.angle_beta   90.00
_cell.angle_gamma   90.00
#
_symmetry.space_group_name_H-M   'P 1'
#
loop_
_entity.id
_entity.type
_entity.pdbx_description
1 polymer ?
#
loop_
_entity_poly.entity_id
_entity_poly.type
_entity_poly.pdbx_seq_one_letter_code
_entity_poly.pdbx_strand_id
1 'polypeptide(L)'
;MPVTHDASKALWRGLEPILCVGDDGDFRPGIIRWLEEIRTEVLDSEEHVLNMVAIHAQGMTYGTQSSVFETGIDDKLSLNMVMFRHDYAGIAAVVDVVKSMDKAVTALTMFVRNLRSAAGDHSGKTQEIADRIRESAYADLDLLFRDRLANFDESQDPVMYSNAWLDEVHRLLLTMGRDYLSQSPVPVFEEHESGRFSKKNLQSRLMCKGVGGMDRNFSLLDDGWIPV
;
A
#
# COMPACT_ATOMS: atom_id res chain seq x y z
N MET A 1 -14.56 -21.66 5.54
CA MET A 1 -15.56 -20.61 5.23
C MET A 1 -15.04 -19.79 4.07
N PRO A 2 -15.89 -19.30 3.15
CA PRO A 2 -15.45 -18.41 2.07
C PRO A 2 -14.77 -17.16 2.62
N VAL A 3 -13.69 -16.71 1.97
CA VAL A 3 -13.01 -15.45 2.33
C VAL A 3 -13.86 -14.29 1.83
N THR A 4 -14.26 -13.39 2.74
CA THR A 4 -15.07 -12.22 2.42
C THR A 4 -14.20 -11.01 2.10
N HIS A 5 -14.58 -10.23 1.09
CA HIS A 5 -13.95 -8.94 0.82
C HIS A 5 -14.32 -7.92 1.91
N ASP A 6 -13.38 -7.01 2.18
CA ASP A 6 -13.56 -5.89 3.10
C ASP A 6 -13.98 -4.65 2.29
N ALA A 7 -15.23 -4.21 2.46
CA ALA A 7 -15.78 -3.09 1.69
C ALA A 7 -15.06 -1.75 1.94
N SER A 8 -14.25 -1.64 3.00
CA SER A 8 -13.45 -0.45 3.31
C SER A 8 -12.08 -0.43 2.61
N LYS A 9 -11.75 -1.48 1.84
CA LYS A 9 -10.45 -1.64 1.21
C LYS A 9 -10.59 -1.88 -0.29
N ALA A 10 -9.73 -1.22 -1.06
CA ALA A 10 -9.53 -1.56 -2.46
C ALA A 10 -9.04 -3.01 -2.59
N LEU A 11 -9.47 -3.70 -3.66
CA LEU A 11 -9.21 -5.12 -3.90
C LEU A 11 -7.72 -5.45 -3.93
N TRP A 12 -6.89 -4.55 -4.48
CA TRP A 12 -5.45 -4.75 -4.58
C TRP A 12 -4.75 -4.87 -3.21
N ARG A 13 -5.37 -4.39 -2.12
CA ARG A 13 -4.87 -4.54 -0.75
C ARG A 13 -5.09 -5.95 -0.18
N GLY A 14 -5.90 -6.77 -0.84
CA GLY A 14 -6.28 -8.12 -0.43
C GLY A 14 -5.89 -9.20 -1.43
N LEU A 15 -4.75 -9.05 -2.10
CA LEU A 15 -4.31 -9.96 -3.17
C LEU A 15 -3.76 -11.31 -2.69
N GLU A 16 -3.21 -11.36 -1.48
CA GLU A 16 -2.59 -12.57 -0.93
C GLU A 16 -3.49 -13.82 -1.00
N PRO A 17 -4.76 -13.82 -0.54
CA PRO A 17 -5.64 -14.98 -0.66
C PRO A 17 -6.10 -15.29 -2.10
N ILE A 18 -5.87 -14.38 -3.06
CA ILE A 18 -6.25 -14.56 -4.47
C ILE A 18 -5.08 -15.16 -5.27
N LEU A 19 -3.85 -14.71 -5.00
CA LEU A 19 -2.68 -15.03 -5.82
C LEU A 19 -1.70 -16.01 -5.14
N CYS A 20 -1.61 -16.05 -3.81
CA CYS A 20 -0.63 -16.88 -3.12
C CYS A 20 -1.16 -18.29 -2.85
N VAL A 21 -0.25 -19.26 -2.97
CA VAL A 21 -0.43 -20.61 -2.42
C VAL A 21 0.08 -20.59 -0.98
N GLY A 22 -0.75 -21.04 -0.03
CA GLY A 22 -0.35 -21.14 1.37
C GLY A 22 0.41 -22.43 1.66
N ASP A 23 1.12 -22.46 2.77
CA ASP A 23 1.86 -23.66 3.22
C ASP A 23 0.93 -24.86 3.48
N ASP A 24 -0.30 -24.58 3.93
CA ASP A 24 -1.34 -25.58 4.20
C ASP A 24 -2.13 -26.01 2.94
N GLY A 25 -1.78 -25.45 1.77
CA GLY A 25 -2.38 -25.77 0.48
C GLY A 25 -2.78 -24.56 -0.37
N ASP A 26 -3.21 -24.86 -1.59
CA ASP A 26 -3.66 -23.86 -2.55
C ASP A 26 -5.15 -23.53 -2.35
N PHE A 27 -5.39 -22.44 -1.63
CA PHE A 27 -6.72 -21.87 -1.34
C PHE A 27 -7.15 -20.76 -2.30
N ARG A 28 -6.42 -20.55 -3.40
CA ARG A 28 -6.81 -19.55 -4.41
C ARG A 28 -8.18 -19.92 -4.98
N PRO A 29 -8.99 -18.92 -5.39
CA PRO A 29 -10.28 -19.19 -6.02
C PRO A 29 -10.12 -20.16 -7.20
N GLY A 30 -11.06 -21.10 -7.36
CA GLY A 30 -10.96 -22.12 -8.41
C GLY A 30 -10.82 -21.55 -9.83
N ILE A 31 -11.41 -20.37 -10.08
CA ILE A 31 -11.25 -19.65 -11.35
C ILE A 31 -9.80 -19.18 -11.58
N ILE A 32 -9.09 -18.80 -10.54
CA ILE A 32 -7.68 -18.37 -10.61
C ILE A 32 -6.79 -19.57 -10.94
N ARG A 33 -7.03 -20.70 -10.28
CA ARG A 33 -6.36 -21.97 -10.58
C ARG A 33 -6.62 -22.44 -12.02
N TRP A 34 -7.86 -22.28 -12.49
CA TRP A 34 -8.22 -22.60 -13.87
C TRP A 34 -7.54 -21.69 -14.90
N LEU A 35 -7.35 -20.39 -14.59
CA LEU A 35 -6.58 -19.49 -15.46
C LEU A 35 -5.13 -19.96 -15.61
N GLU A 36 -4.51 -20.44 -14.54
CA GLU A 36 -3.18 -21.03 -14.60
C GLU A 36 -3.10 -22.29 -15.48
N GLU A 37 -4.11 -23.17 -15.40
CA GLU A 37 -4.24 -24.34 -16.27
C GLU A 37 -4.36 -23.91 -17.74
N ILE A 38 -5.22 -22.93 -18.06
CA ILE A 38 -5.36 -22.40 -19.42
C ILE A 38 -4.03 -21.86 -19.96
N ARG A 39 -3.28 -21.12 -19.14
CA ARG A 39 -1.97 -20.60 -19.57
C ARG A 39 -1.03 -21.74 -19.95
N THR A 40 -1.01 -22.79 -19.16
CA THR A 40 -0.11 -23.94 -19.36
C THR A 40 -0.51 -24.77 -20.58
N GLU A 41 -1.81 -24.92 -20.84
CA GLU A 41 -2.33 -25.81 -21.89
C GLU A 41 -2.57 -25.12 -23.24
N VAL A 42 -2.79 -23.80 -23.26
CA VAL A 42 -3.31 -23.08 -24.45
C VAL A 42 -2.40 -21.95 -24.92
N LEU A 43 -1.57 -21.35 -24.04
CA LEU A 43 -0.76 -20.18 -24.38
C LEU A 43 0.67 -20.57 -24.80
N ASP A 44 0.83 -20.97 -26.07
CA ASP A 44 2.14 -21.15 -26.72
C ASP A 44 2.74 -19.77 -27.12
N SER A 45 3.64 -19.26 -26.29
CA SER A 45 4.72 -18.25 -26.49
C SER A 45 4.51 -16.95 -27.32
N GLU A 46 3.36 -16.70 -27.93
CA GLU A 46 3.06 -15.48 -28.68
C GLU A 46 2.21 -14.50 -27.85
N GLU A 47 2.18 -13.22 -28.26
CA GLU A 47 1.37 -12.17 -27.64
C GLU A 47 -0.13 -12.50 -27.78
N HIS A 48 -0.67 -13.21 -26.78
CA HIS A 48 -2.05 -13.69 -26.82
C HIS A 48 -3.01 -12.63 -26.29
N VAL A 49 -4.23 -12.62 -26.83
CA VAL A 49 -5.34 -11.75 -26.37
C VAL A 49 -5.74 -11.95 -24.90
N LEU A 50 -5.19 -12.98 -24.24
CA LEU A 50 -5.42 -13.30 -22.83
C LEU A 50 -4.27 -12.88 -21.92
N ASN A 51 -3.30 -12.10 -22.41
CA ASN A 51 -2.16 -11.63 -21.62
C ASN A 51 -2.56 -10.72 -20.44
N MET A 52 -3.74 -10.12 -20.48
CA MET A 52 -4.27 -9.32 -19.39
C MET A 52 -5.67 -9.80 -19.00
N VAL A 53 -5.87 -10.05 -17.71
CA VAL A 53 -7.14 -10.49 -17.14
C VAL A 53 -7.58 -9.50 -16.09
N ALA A 54 -8.86 -9.13 -16.13
CA ALA A 54 -9.46 -8.33 -15.09
C ALA A 54 -10.24 -9.21 -14.11
N ILE A 55 -9.80 -9.21 -12.85
CA ILE A 55 -10.56 -9.79 -11.75
C ILE A 55 -11.64 -8.79 -11.36
N HIS A 56 -12.89 -9.25 -11.33
CA HIS A 56 -14.03 -8.48 -10.86
C HIS A 56 -14.53 -9.06 -9.55
N ALA A 57 -14.30 -8.35 -8.44
CA ALA A 57 -14.77 -8.73 -7.12
C ALA A 57 -16.12 -8.06 -6.86
N GLN A 58 -17.17 -8.88 -6.73
CA GLN A 58 -18.51 -8.43 -6.37
C GLN A 58 -18.96 -9.10 -5.08
N GLY A 59 -19.56 -8.32 -4.19
CA GLY A 59 -19.98 -8.80 -2.89
C GLY A 59 -20.89 -7.83 -2.17
N MET A 60 -21.23 -8.18 -0.94
CA MET A 60 -22.10 -7.38 -0.08
C MET A 60 -21.75 -7.64 1.38
N THR A 61 -21.75 -6.57 2.16
CA THR A 61 -21.59 -6.61 3.61
C THR A 61 -22.95 -6.43 4.24
N TYR A 62 -23.26 -7.30 5.20
CA TYR A 62 -24.48 -7.19 6.00
C TYR A 62 -24.12 -6.74 7.41
N GLY A 63 -24.96 -5.86 7.95
CA GLY A 63 -24.84 -5.35 9.32
C GLY A 63 -25.37 -6.33 10.36
N THR A 64 -25.93 -5.79 11.44
CA THR A 64 -26.34 -6.55 12.63
C THR A 64 -27.17 -7.80 12.29
N GLN A 65 -26.70 -8.96 12.76
CA GLN A 65 -27.33 -10.29 12.56
C GLN A 65 -27.57 -10.66 11.08
N SER A 66 -26.78 -10.11 10.16
CA SER A 66 -26.96 -10.32 8.72
C SER A 66 -28.36 -9.93 8.20
N SER A 67 -29.04 -9.02 8.90
CA SER A 67 -30.44 -8.67 8.65
C SER A 67 -30.64 -7.35 7.91
N VAL A 68 -29.56 -6.57 7.76
CA VAL A 68 -29.57 -5.26 7.10
C VAL A 68 -28.44 -5.22 6.09
N PHE A 69 -28.75 -4.81 4.86
CA PHE A 69 -27.72 -4.48 3.88
C PHE A 69 -26.96 -3.24 4.35
N GLU A 70 -25.64 -3.36 4.46
CA GLU A 70 -24.80 -2.25 4.88
C GLU A 70 -24.16 -1.58 3.66
N THR A 71 -23.44 -2.36 2.84
CA THR A 71 -22.79 -1.84 1.64
C THR A 71 -22.53 -2.94 0.60
N GLY A 72 -22.38 -2.53 -0.65
CA GLY A 72 -21.98 -3.38 -1.76
C GLY A 72 -20.48 -3.28 -2.01
N ILE A 73 -19.91 -4.34 -2.57
CA ILE A 73 -18.52 -4.39 -3.03
C ILE A 73 -18.57 -4.59 -4.54
N ASP A 74 -17.93 -3.69 -5.28
CA ASP A 74 -17.80 -3.74 -6.73
C ASP A 74 -16.44 -3.15 -7.10
N ASP A 75 -15.42 -3.99 -7.23
CA ASP A 75 -14.05 -3.55 -7.56
C ASP A 75 -13.45 -4.42 -8.66
N LYS A 76 -12.68 -3.78 -9.55
CA LYS A 76 -12.06 -4.41 -10.72
C LYS A 76 -10.55 -4.15 -10.73
N LEU A 77 -9.76 -5.20 -10.81
CA LEU A 77 -8.31 -5.13 -10.89
C LEU A 77 -7.79 -5.89 -12.10
N SER A 78 -6.99 -5.23 -12.93
CA SER A 78 -6.37 -5.86 -14.10
C SER A 78 -4.97 -6.32 -13.74
N LEU A 79 -4.64 -7.56 -14.11
CA LEU A 79 -3.34 -8.18 -13.88
C LEU A 79 -2.88 -8.86 -15.17
N ASN A 80 -1.57 -8.90 -15.36
CA ASN A 80 -0.99 -9.75 -16.39
C ASN A 80 -1.24 -11.23 -16.06
N MET A 81 -1.46 -12.05 -17.08
CA MET A 81 -1.73 -13.48 -16.96
C MET A 81 -0.62 -14.24 -16.20
N VAL A 82 0.63 -13.73 -16.21
CA VAL A 82 1.74 -14.30 -15.43
C VAL A 82 1.47 -14.28 -13.91
N MET A 83 0.69 -13.32 -13.41
CA MET A 83 0.38 -13.17 -11.98
C MET A 83 -0.47 -14.31 -11.42
N PHE A 84 -1.06 -15.15 -12.26
CA PHE A 84 -1.83 -16.32 -11.82
C PHE A 84 -0.99 -17.58 -11.71
N ARG A 85 0.28 -17.55 -12.12
CA ARG A 85 1.20 -18.69 -12.05
C ARG A 85 1.79 -18.81 -10.65
N HIS A 86 1.52 -19.91 -9.95
CA HIS A 86 1.86 -20.04 -8.53
C HIS A 86 3.36 -19.95 -8.20
N ASP A 87 4.22 -20.28 -9.16
CA ASP A 87 5.69 -20.24 -9.04
C ASP A 87 6.31 -18.91 -9.51
N TYR A 88 5.48 -17.92 -9.91
CA TYR A 88 5.99 -16.63 -10.33
C TYR A 88 6.45 -15.79 -9.12
N ALA A 89 7.75 -15.50 -9.07
CA ALA A 89 8.37 -14.72 -8.00
C ALA A 89 7.76 -13.31 -7.82
N GLY A 90 7.17 -12.74 -8.87
CA GLY A 90 6.49 -11.44 -8.78
C GLY A 90 5.28 -11.43 -7.87
N ILE A 91 4.63 -12.57 -7.60
CA ILE A 91 3.52 -12.64 -6.64
C ILE A 91 3.99 -12.28 -5.24
N ALA A 92 5.10 -12.89 -4.78
CA ALA A 92 5.68 -12.59 -3.48
C ALA A 92 6.10 -11.11 -3.41
N ALA A 93 6.73 -10.60 -4.47
CA ALA A 93 7.15 -9.21 -4.55
C ALA A 93 5.97 -8.22 -4.45
N VAL A 94 4.86 -8.47 -5.15
CA VAL A 94 3.63 -7.66 -5.04
C VAL A 94 3.08 -7.65 -3.63
N VAL A 95 3.00 -8.82 -2.98
CA VAL A 95 2.49 -8.93 -1.61
C VAL A 95 3.39 -8.16 -0.64
N ASP A 96 4.71 -8.21 -0.81
CA ASP A 96 5.66 -7.46 0.01
C ASP A 96 5.58 -5.95 -0.22
N VAL A 97 5.32 -5.51 -1.46
CA VAL A 97 5.05 -4.10 -1.77
C VAL A 97 3.80 -3.62 -1.03
N VAL A 98 2.69 -4.38 -1.09
CA VAL A 98 1.44 -4.02 -0.38
C VAL A 98 1.67 -3.97 1.12
N LYS A 99 2.36 -4.97 1.71
CA LYS A 99 2.70 -5.01 3.15
C LYS A 99 3.56 -3.81 3.56
N SER A 100 4.52 -3.41 2.73
CA SER A 100 5.43 -2.30 3.03
C SER A 100 4.75 -0.95 2.89
N MET A 101 3.87 -0.79 1.91
CA MET A 101 3.01 0.38 1.78
C MET A 101 2.08 0.53 3.00
N ASP A 102 1.45 -0.54 3.48
CA ASP A 102 0.61 -0.49 4.68
C ASP A 102 1.38 0.00 5.93
N LYS A 103 2.64 -0.45 6.10
CA LYS A 103 3.54 0.06 7.15
C LYS A 103 3.86 1.53 6.95
N ALA A 104 4.14 1.96 5.72
CA ALA A 104 4.46 3.35 5.40
C ALA A 104 3.27 4.30 5.63
N VAL A 105 2.06 3.91 5.25
CA VAL A 105 0.83 4.67 5.53
C VAL A 105 0.56 4.75 7.04
N THR A 106 0.83 3.68 7.77
CA THR A 106 0.76 3.69 9.24
C THR A 106 1.75 4.69 9.85
N ALA A 107 2.99 4.74 9.34
CA ALA A 107 3.99 5.70 9.77
C ALA A 107 3.59 7.16 9.46
N LEU A 108 3.04 7.43 8.27
CA LEU A 108 2.48 8.74 7.93
C LEU A 108 1.38 9.14 8.92
N THR A 109 0.47 8.23 9.22
CA THR A 109 -0.64 8.46 10.15
C THR A 109 -0.13 8.79 11.55
N MET A 110 0.86 8.05 12.04
CA MET A 110 1.51 8.33 13.34
C MET A 110 2.24 9.68 13.33
N PHE A 111 2.91 10.03 12.24
CA PHE A 111 3.58 11.32 12.08
C PHE A 111 2.58 12.48 12.20
N VAL A 112 1.48 12.44 11.45
CA VAL A 112 0.47 13.51 11.47
C VAL A 112 -0.23 13.59 12.84
N ARG A 113 -0.46 12.45 13.52
CA ARG A 113 -0.97 12.44 14.90
C ARG A 113 -0.01 13.16 15.86
N ASN A 114 1.28 12.86 15.78
CA ASN A 114 2.29 13.50 16.62
C ASN A 114 2.39 15.00 16.34
N LEU A 115 2.27 15.38 15.07
CA LEU A 115 2.27 16.78 14.65
C LEU A 115 1.11 17.57 15.27
N ARG A 116 -0.11 17.02 15.25
CA ARG A 116 -1.28 17.66 15.86
C ARG A 116 -1.20 17.73 17.39
N SER A 117 -0.73 16.66 18.02
CA SER A 117 -0.47 16.64 19.47
C SER A 117 0.53 17.74 19.85
N ALA A 118 1.61 17.91 19.08
CA ALA A 118 2.58 18.98 19.27
C ALA A 118 1.98 20.40 19.03
N ALA A 119 0.95 20.51 18.20
CA ALA A 119 0.20 21.75 18.01
C ALA A 119 -0.80 22.07 19.15
N GLY A 120 -0.90 21.20 20.17
CA GLY A 120 -1.81 21.37 21.29
C GLY A 120 -3.22 20.80 21.07
N ASP A 121 -3.46 20.07 19.98
CA ASP A 121 -4.74 19.40 19.73
C ASP A 121 -4.85 18.10 20.56
N HIS A 122 -5.57 18.19 21.67
CA HIS A 122 -5.86 17.07 22.58
C HIS A 122 -7.34 16.64 22.48
N SER A 123 -8.02 16.93 21.36
CA SER A 123 -9.48 16.85 21.23
C SER A 123 -10.10 15.44 21.32
N GLY A 124 -9.34 14.39 21.66
CA GLY A 124 -9.84 13.01 21.78
C GLY A 124 -10.26 12.36 20.46
N LYS A 125 -10.40 13.14 19.37
CA LYS A 125 -10.77 12.69 18.01
C LYS A 125 -9.63 12.03 17.23
N THR A 126 -8.62 11.55 17.95
CA THR A 126 -7.36 11.06 17.37
C THR A 126 -7.56 9.90 16.41
N GLN A 127 -8.57 9.05 16.66
CA GLN A 127 -8.85 7.89 15.82
C GLN A 127 -9.53 8.26 14.50
N GLU A 128 -10.60 9.07 14.53
CA GLU A 128 -11.30 9.54 13.31
C GLU A 128 -10.35 10.27 12.35
N ILE A 129 -9.45 11.07 12.91
CA ILE A 129 -8.41 11.77 12.14
C ILE A 129 -7.43 10.77 11.51
N ALA A 130 -6.99 9.78 12.28
CA ALA A 130 -6.09 8.75 11.80
C ALA A 130 -6.71 7.96 10.63
N ASP A 131 -7.99 7.63 10.74
CA ASP A 131 -8.73 6.88 9.72
C ASP A 131 -8.88 7.73 8.45
N ARG A 132 -9.20 9.02 8.57
CA ARG A 132 -9.23 9.95 7.43
C ARG A 132 -7.89 10.11 6.71
N ILE A 133 -6.78 10.18 7.45
CA ILE A 133 -5.44 10.27 6.84
C ILE A 133 -5.12 8.97 6.09
N ARG A 134 -5.45 7.82 6.69
CA ARG A 134 -5.27 6.51 6.07
C ARG A 134 -6.09 6.41 4.78
N GLU A 135 -7.36 6.75 4.85
CA GLU A 135 -8.29 6.75 3.71
C GLU A 135 -7.77 7.65 2.56
N SER A 136 -7.37 8.88 2.87
CA SER A 136 -6.79 9.80 1.89
C SER A 136 -5.50 9.25 1.27
N ALA A 137 -4.61 8.65 2.07
CA ALA A 137 -3.36 8.08 1.55
C ALA A 137 -3.63 6.89 0.61
N TYR A 138 -4.57 6.00 0.95
CA TYR A 138 -4.93 4.89 0.08
C TYR A 138 -5.63 5.35 -1.19
N ALA A 139 -6.47 6.38 -1.13
CA ALA A 139 -7.14 6.95 -2.29
C ALA A 139 -6.13 7.52 -3.30
N ASP A 140 -5.14 8.26 -2.83
CA ASP A 140 -4.10 8.85 -3.69
C ASP A 140 -3.13 7.80 -4.27
N LEU A 141 -2.94 6.68 -3.55
CA LEU A 141 -2.12 5.55 -4.02
C LEU A 141 -2.88 4.60 -4.96
N ASP A 142 -4.22 4.61 -4.98
CA ASP A 142 -5.05 3.61 -5.66
C ASP A 142 -4.73 3.50 -7.16
N LEU A 143 -4.65 4.63 -7.87
CA LEU A 143 -4.34 4.65 -9.30
C LEU A 143 -2.92 4.14 -9.59
N LEU A 144 -1.94 4.51 -8.77
CA LEU A 144 -0.56 4.02 -8.91
C LEU A 144 -0.52 2.50 -8.76
N PHE A 145 -1.23 1.95 -7.76
CA PHE A 145 -1.24 0.51 -7.52
C PHE A 145 -1.91 -0.24 -8.68
N ARG A 146 -3.02 0.26 -9.19
CA ARG A 146 -3.72 -0.35 -10.33
C ARG A 146 -2.87 -0.32 -11.60
N ASP A 147 -2.19 0.80 -11.88
CA ASP A 147 -1.29 0.93 -13.03
C ASP A 147 -0.10 -0.02 -12.94
N ARG A 148 0.57 -0.06 -11.79
CA ARG A 148 1.75 -0.93 -11.57
C ARG A 148 1.36 -2.40 -11.66
N LEU A 149 0.24 -2.80 -11.07
CA LEU A 149 -0.26 -4.17 -11.15
C LEU A 149 -0.63 -4.61 -12.57
N ALA A 150 -1.20 -3.71 -13.38
CA ALA A 150 -1.53 -4.00 -14.76
C ALA A 150 -0.29 -4.17 -15.66
N ASN A 151 0.78 -3.42 -15.37
CA ASN A 151 2.02 -3.41 -16.15
C ASN A 151 3.14 -4.33 -15.61
N PHE A 152 2.85 -5.14 -14.58
CA PHE A 152 3.83 -6.06 -14.00
C PHE A 152 3.76 -7.40 -14.75
N ASP A 153 4.78 -7.66 -15.56
CA ASP A 153 4.90 -8.86 -16.40
C ASP A 153 6.24 -9.60 -16.24
N GLU A 154 6.45 -10.66 -17.02
CA GLU A 154 7.67 -11.47 -16.99
C GLU A 154 8.88 -10.84 -17.69
N SER A 155 8.72 -9.71 -18.39
CA SER A 155 9.82 -9.01 -19.07
C SER A 155 10.69 -8.20 -18.11
N GLN A 156 10.19 -7.95 -16.91
CA GLN A 156 10.82 -7.12 -15.87
C GLN A 156 11.33 -7.99 -14.74
N ASP A 157 12.46 -7.61 -14.15
CA ASP A 157 12.93 -8.23 -12.91
C ASP A 157 11.99 -7.85 -11.75
N PRO A 158 11.38 -8.83 -11.06
CA PRO A 158 10.37 -8.55 -10.03
C PRO A 158 10.88 -7.68 -8.88
N VAL A 159 12.14 -7.85 -8.48
CA VAL A 159 12.74 -7.12 -7.36
C VAL A 159 12.98 -5.66 -7.76
N MET A 160 13.61 -5.44 -8.91
CA MET A 160 13.85 -4.11 -9.44
C MET A 160 12.55 -3.33 -9.68
N TYR A 161 11.53 -4.00 -10.25
CA TYR A 161 10.22 -3.38 -10.47
C TYR A 161 9.55 -2.98 -9.16
N SER A 162 9.58 -3.87 -8.18
CA SER A 162 8.99 -3.64 -6.84
C SER A 162 9.70 -2.52 -6.09
N ASN A 163 11.04 -2.44 -6.18
CA ASN A 163 11.82 -1.37 -5.58
C ASN A 163 11.50 -0.01 -6.22
N ALA A 164 11.45 0.07 -7.56
CA ALA A 164 11.07 1.30 -8.25
C ALA A 164 9.66 1.76 -7.90
N TRP A 165 8.73 0.82 -7.74
CA TRP A 165 7.37 1.09 -7.29
C TRP A 165 7.36 1.62 -5.85
N LEU A 166 8.08 0.99 -4.92
CA LEU A 166 8.18 1.43 -3.53
C LEU A 166 8.81 2.83 -3.40
N ASP A 167 9.80 3.16 -4.23
CA ASP A 167 10.38 4.51 -4.29
C ASP A 167 9.35 5.57 -4.70
N GLU A 168 8.40 5.23 -5.57
CA GLU A 168 7.32 6.11 -5.95
C GLU A 168 6.27 6.27 -4.83
N VAL A 169 5.89 5.16 -4.19
CA VAL A 169 5.04 5.19 -2.98
C VAL A 169 5.68 6.07 -1.90
N HIS A 170 6.99 5.92 -1.67
CA HIS A 170 7.72 6.70 -0.69
C HIS A 170 7.67 8.20 -1.02
N ARG A 171 7.92 8.59 -2.28
CA ARG A 171 7.85 9.99 -2.72
C ARG A 171 6.46 10.60 -2.55
N LEU A 172 5.39 9.84 -2.83
CA LEU A 172 4.01 10.29 -2.64
C LEU A 172 3.71 10.53 -1.15
N LEU A 173 4.04 9.56 -0.29
CA LEU A 173 3.80 9.68 1.15
C LEU A 173 4.63 10.80 1.80
N LEU A 174 5.86 11.04 1.33
CA LEU A 174 6.67 12.17 1.77
C LEU A 174 6.05 13.52 1.38
N THR A 175 5.48 13.61 0.17
CA THR A 175 4.78 14.80 -0.29
C THR A 175 3.56 15.07 0.60
N MET A 176 2.74 14.06 0.86
CA MET A 176 1.62 14.18 1.81
C MET A 176 2.07 14.61 3.21
N GLY A 177 3.16 14.02 3.71
CA GLY A 177 3.73 14.41 5.02
C GLY A 177 4.15 15.87 5.07
N ARG A 178 4.76 16.39 3.99
CA ARG A 178 5.11 17.81 3.83
C ARG A 178 3.87 18.70 3.81
N ASP A 179 2.82 18.28 3.13
CA ASP A 179 1.57 19.03 3.04
C ASP A 179 0.85 19.11 4.40
N TYR A 180 0.81 18.00 5.14
CA TYR A 180 0.30 18.02 6.51
C TYR A 180 1.14 18.91 7.44
N LEU A 181 2.47 18.94 7.25
CA LEU A 181 3.35 19.81 8.02
C LEU A 181 3.10 21.29 7.72
N SER A 182 2.99 21.66 6.45
CA SER A 182 2.80 23.06 6.03
C SER A 182 1.46 23.63 6.48
N GLN A 183 0.43 22.78 6.59
CA GLN A 183 -0.90 23.14 7.08
C GLN A 183 -1.00 23.18 8.62
N SER A 184 0.02 22.69 9.33
CA SER A 184 -0.04 22.58 10.78
C SER A 184 0.39 23.88 11.47
N PRO A 185 -0.35 24.34 12.50
CA PRO A 185 0.01 25.55 13.24
C PRO A 185 1.14 25.32 14.26
N VAL A 186 1.87 24.19 14.18
CA VAL A 186 3.01 23.90 15.07
C VAL A 186 3.97 25.09 15.01
N PRO A 187 4.20 25.78 16.15
CA PRO A 187 5.08 26.92 16.18
C PRO A 187 6.47 26.50 15.70
N VAL A 188 7.02 27.25 14.74
CA VAL A 188 8.45 27.22 14.47
C VAL A 188 9.12 27.88 15.67
N PHE A 189 9.35 27.10 16.73
CA PHE A 189 10.27 27.54 17.77
C PHE A 189 11.65 27.61 17.12
N GLU A 190 12.06 28.80 16.70
CA GLU A 190 13.47 29.15 16.68
C GLU A 190 13.93 29.12 18.14
N GLU A 191 14.77 28.14 18.49
CA GLU A 191 15.60 28.25 19.69
C GLU A 191 16.52 29.45 19.47
N HIS A 192 16.12 30.61 19.98
CA HIS A 192 16.99 31.77 20.04
C HIS A 192 17.90 31.61 21.27
N GLU A 193 18.99 30.84 21.14
CA GLU A 193 20.03 30.80 22.17
C GLU A 193 21.37 31.34 21.68
N SER A 194 21.78 32.42 22.32
CA SER A 194 23.13 32.92 22.43
C SER A 194 24.09 31.81 22.89
N GLY A 195 24.70 31.09 21.96
CA GLY A 195 25.78 30.16 22.28
C GLY A 195 25.99 29.04 21.26
N ARG A 196 26.99 29.23 20.39
CA ARG A 196 27.58 28.29 19.41
C ARG A 196 27.23 26.79 19.61
N PHE A 197 26.14 26.32 18.99
CA PHE A 197 26.00 24.98 18.42
C PHE A 197 24.89 25.01 17.36
N SER A 198 25.20 24.67 16.10
CA SER A 198 24.21 24.60 15.02
C SER A 198 23.20 23.49 15.32
N LYS A 199 21.93 23.84 15.60
CA LYS A 199 20.85 22.88 15.86
C LYS A 199 19.59 23.19 15.04
N LYS A 200 19.07 22.13 14.44
CA LYS A 200 17.87 22.03 13.61
C LYS A 200 16.60 22.38 14.40
N ASN A 201 15.73 23.26 13.85
CA ASN A 201 14.44 23.65 14.44
C ASN A 201 13.48 22.46 14.65
N LEU A 202 12.41 22.64 15.45
CA LEU A 202 11.49 21.55 15.81
C LEU A 202 10.83 20.89 14.58
N GLN A 203 10.47 21.68 13.55
CA GLN A 203 9.93 21.15 12.30
C GLN A 203 10.92 20.23 11.57
N SER A 204 12.19 20.63 11.48
CA SER A 204 13.22 19.79 10.86
C SER A 204 13.54 18.54 11.70
N ARG A 205 13.38 18.58 13.04
CA ARG A 205 13.49 17.38 13.89
C ARG A 205 12.29 16.44 13.72
N LEU A 206 11.07 16.97 13.62
CA LEU A 206 9.87 16.18 13.36
C LEU A 206 9.91 15.56 11.97
N MET A 207 10.35 16.31 10.97
CA MET A 207 10.60 15.80 9.62
C MET A 207 11.66 14.71 9.62
N CYS A 208 12.84 14.93 10.21
CA CYS A 208 13.87 13.89 10.27
C CYS A 208 13.38 12.61 10.98
N LYS A 209 12.51 12.72 11.99
CA LYS A 209 11.91 11.56 12.65
C LYS A 209 10.83 10.88 11.81
N GLY A 210 10.00 11.65 11.09
CA GLY A 210 8.97 11.13 10.20
C GLY A 210 9.57 10.44 8.98
N VAL A 211 10.50 11.12 8.30
CA VAL A 211 11.30 10.60 7.19
C VAL A 211 12.07 9.36 7.63
N GLY A 212 12.82 9.41 8.74
CA GLY A 212 13.52 8.24 9.26
C GLY A 212 12.60 7.10 9.74
N GLY A 213 11.32 7.38 10.01
CA GLY A 213 10.30 6.36 10.26
C GLY A 213 9.82 5.70 8.98
N MET A 214 9.62 6.49 7.91
CA MET A 214 9.28 6.01 6.58
C MET A 214 10.45 5.21 5.98
N ASP A 215 11.64 5.79 5.93
CA ASP A 215 12.86 5.15 5.43
C ASP A 215 13.11 3.78 6.08
N ARG A 216 12.94 3.67 7.40
CA ARG A 216 13.11 2.38 8.12
C ARG A 216 12.11 1.31 7.73
N ASN A 217 10.90 1.70 7.32
CA ASN A 217 9.88 0.74 6.89
C ASN A 217 10.12 0.25 5.46
N PHE A 218 10.83 1.03 4.65
CA PHE A 218 11.23 0.61 3.32
C PHE A 218 12.62 -0.04 3.27
N SER A 219 13.53 0.30 4.20
CA SER A 219 14.86 -0.32 4.32
C SER A 219 14.83 -1.76 4.86
N LEU A 220 13.66 -2.27 5.26
CA LEU A 220 13.48 -3.67 5.67
C LEU A 220 13.33 -4.63 4.48
N LEU A 221 13.36 -4.12 3.24
CA LEU A 221 13.21 -4.93 2.02
C LEU A 221 14.51 -5.17 1.23
N ASP A 222 15.65 -4.52 1.51
CA ASP A 222 16.95 -4.94 0.94
C ASP A 222 18.15 -4.21 1.57
N ASP A 223 19.29 -4.92 1.66
CA ASP A 223 20.66 -4.46 2.00
C ASP A 223 21.26 -3.42 1.01
N GLY A 224 20.41 -2.72 0.24
CA GLY A 224 20.79 -1.86 -0.88
C GLY A 224 20.12 -0.48 -0.92
N TRP A 225 19.37 -0.07 0.11
CA TRP A 225 18.78 1.27 0.14
C TRP A 225 19.88 2.33 0.34
N ILE A 226 20.11 3.17 -0.68
CA ILE A 226 20.91 4.39 -0.54
C ILE A 226 19.94 5.53 -0.18
N PRO A 227 20.00 6.09 1.04
CA PRO A 227 19.17 7.23 1.40
C PRO A 227 19.60 8.46 0.57
N VAL A 228 18.61 9.15 -0.01
CA VAL A 228 18.79 10.43 -0.71
C VAL A 228 19.02 11.56 0.29
#